data_AF-A0A357CTU2-F1
#
_entry.id   AF-A0A357CTU2-F1
#
_cell.length_a   1.000
_cell.length_b   1.000
_cell.length_c   1.000
_cell.angle_alpha   90.00
_cell.angle_beta   90.00
_cell.angle_gamma   90.00
#
_symmetry.space_group_name_H-M   'P 1'
#
loop_
_entity.id
_entity.type
_entity.pdbx_description
1 polymer ?
#
loop_
_entity_poly.entity_id
_entity_poly.type
_entity_poly.pdbx_seq_one_letter_code
_entity_poly.pdbx_strand_id
1 'polypeptide(L)' 'VRAIRLCLKNQALFTTQLRALYRASVYGQLKIMFPMISGLEEYRDAVKLAEEVRLNLIEEGHAVSGQVPLGIMVEVPSTA' A
#
# COMPACT_ATOMS: atom_id res chain seq x y z
N VAL A 1 1.81 17.42 7.26
CA VAL A 1 2.37 16.27 6.50
C VAL A 1 1.30 15.79 5.53
N ARG A 2 1.64 15.41 4.29
CA ARG A 2 0.67 15.02 3.24
C ARG A 2 1.01 13.64 2.66
N ALA A 3 0.04 12.99 2.03
CA ALA A 3 0.18 11.73 1.27
C ALA A 3 0.94 10.61 2.02
N ILE A 4 1.89 9.92 1.37
CA ILE A 4 2.57 8.76 1.94
C ILE A 4 3.24 9.06 3.28
N ARG A 5 3.81 10.25 3.47
CA ARG A 5 4.42 10.63 4.76
C ARG A 5 3.39 10.76 5.89
N LEU A 6 2.15 11.15 5.57
CA LEU A 6 1.07 11.17 6.55
C LEU A 6 0.65 9.74 6.90
N CYS A 7 0.55 8.88 5.89
CA CYS A 7 0.25 7.46 6.06
C CYS A 7 1.31 6.71 6.89
N LEU A 8 2.59 6.99 6.66
CA LEU A 8 3.70 6.41 7.44
C LEU A 8 3.74 6.93 8.88
N LYS A 9 3.32 8.18 9.12
CA LYS A 9 3.16 8.72 10.49
C LYS A 9 1.89 8.22 11.20
N ASN A 10 0.82 7.93 10.45
CA ASN A 10 -0.43 7.41 10.97
C ASN A 10 -0.72 6.03 10.35
N GLN A 11 0.06 5.04 10.80
CA GLN A 11 0.00 3.67 10.28
C GLN A 11 -1.39 3.06 10.42
N ALA A 12 -2.14 3.39 11.48
CA ALA A 12 -3.51 2.87 11.67
C ALA A 12 -4.42 3.24 10.49
N LEU A 13 -4.42 4.50 10.06
CA LEU A 13 -5.20 4.96 8.91
C LEU A 13 -4.77 4.23 7.62
N PHE A 14 -3.47 4.11 7.40
CA PHE A 14 -2.94 3.49 6.20
C PHE A 14 -3.25 2.00 6.14
N THR A 15 -3.10 1.30 7.27
CA THR A 15 -3.48 -0.11 7.43
C THR A 15 -4.96 -0.33 7.14
N THR A 16 -5.86 0.54 7.62
CA THR A 16 -7.30 0.43 7.29
C THR A 16 -7.55 0.51 5.79
N GLN A 17 -6.89 1.43 5.09
CA GLN A 17 -7.02 1.58 3.63
C GLN A 17 -6.47 0.36 2.89
N LEU A 18 -5.27 -0.10 3.24
CA LEU A 18 -4.65 -1.30 2.65
C LEU A 18 -5.53 -2.54 2.85
N ARG A 19 -6.09 -2.71 4.06
CA ARG A 19 -7.01 -3.83 4.34
C ARG A 19 -8.23 -3.80 3.43
N ALA A 20 -8.83 -2.62 3.21
CA ALA A 20 -9.97 -2.47 2.32
C ALA A 20 -9.61 -2.83 0.88
N LEU A 21 -8.45 -2.34 0.39
CA LEU A 21 -7.95 -2.64 -0.96
C LEU A 21 -7.69 -4.13 -1.16
N TYR A 22 -6.96 -4.78 -0.24
CA TYR A 22 -6.68 -6.21 -0.35
C TYR A 22 -7.94 -7.08 -0.30
N ARG A 23 -8.92 -6.74 0.55
CA ARG A 23 -10.21 -7.45 0.57
C ARG A 23 -11.02 -7.21 -0.71
N ALA A 24 -10.90 -6.04 -1.33
CA ALA A 24 -11.55 -5.75 -2.61
C ALA A 24 -10.89 -6.46 -3.81
N SER A 25 -9.61 -6.85 -3.67
CA SER A 25 -8.84 -7.46 -4.76
C SER A 25 -9.43 -8.77 -5.30
N VAL A 26 -10.26 -9.48 -4.52
CA VAL A 26 -10.91 -10.73 -4.97
C VAL A 26 -11.99 -10.51 -6.03
N TYR A 27 -12.48 -9.28 -6.17
CA TYR A 27 -13.57 -8.96 -7.10
C TYR A 27 -13.08 -8.48 -8.48
N GLY A 28 -11.76 -8.37 -8.69
CA GLY A 28 -11.22 -7.94 -9.97
C GLY A 28 -9.72 -7.64 -9.95
N GLN A 29 -9.18 -7.23 -11.10
CA GLN A 29 -7.76 -6.87 -11.19
C GLN A 29 -7.51 -5.52 -10.53
N LEU A 30 -6.99 -5.56 -9.30
CA LEU A 30 -6.60 -4.38 -8.53
C LEU A 30 -5.09 -4.14 -8.64
N LYS A 31 -4.68 -2.87 -8.69
CA LYS A 31 -3.30 -2.41 -8.51
C LYS A 31 -3.29 -1.29 -7.48
N ILE A 32 -2.27 -1.24 -6.62
CA ILE A 32 -2.14 -0.20 -5.58
C ILE A 32 -0.99 0.74 -5.99
N MET A 33 -1.24 2.04 -5.92
CA MET A 33 -0.27 3.08 -6.28
C MET A 33 -0.05 4.04 -5.12
N PHE A 34 1.20 4.27 -4.74
CA PHE A 34 1.57 5.19 -3.66
C PHE A 34 1.88 6.59 -4.21
N PRO A 35 1.16 7.64 -3.76
CA PRO A 35 1.40 9.01 -4.20
C PRO A 35 2.52 9.70 -3.41
N MET A 36 3.13 10.69 -4.04
CA MET A 36 4.13 11.61 -3.49
C MET A 36 5.34 10.91 -2.85
N ILE A 37 5.74 9.78 -3.42
CA ILE A 37 7.02 9.14 -3.09
C ILE A 37 8.13 10.06 -3.57
N SER A 38 9.05 10.40 -2.69
CA SER A 38 10.20 11.28 -2.98
C SER A 38 11.55 10.58 -2.85
N GLY A 39 11.58 9.38 -2.26
CA GLY A 39 12.78 8.56 -2.14
C GLY A 39 12.48 7.07 -1.98
N LEU A 40 13.52 6.25 -2.14
CA LEU A 40 13.41 4.79 -2.12
C LEU A 40 13.01 4.24 -0.73
N GLU A 41 13.40 4.91 0.34
CA GLU A 41 13.08 4.50 1.71
C GLU A 41 11.56 4.58 1.98
N GLU A 42 10.92 5.68 1.60
CA GLU A 42 9.45 5.84 1.71
C GLU A 42 8.71 4.74 0.94
N TYR A 43 9.23 4.36 -0.24
CA TYR A 43 8.66 3.28 -1.02
C TYR A 43 8.84 1.91 -0.34
N ARG A 44 10.03 1.63 0.19
CA ARG A 44 10.32 0.37 0.90
C ARG A 44 9.44 0.23 2.14
N ASP A 45 9.26 1.29 2.90
CA ASP A 45 8.41 1.29 4.09
C ASP A 45 6.93 1.06 3.72
N ALA A 46 6.45 1.72 2.66
CA ALA A 46 5.09 1.53 2.17
C ALA A 46 4.83 0.10 1.69
N VAL A 47 5.76 -0.48 0.92
CA VAL A 47 5.67 -1.87 0.44
C VAL A 47 5.73 -2.86 1.60
N LYS A 48 6.63 -2.64 2.56
CA LYS A 48 6.75 -3.50 3.75
C LYS A 48 5.43 -3.54 4.51
N LEU A 49 4.84 -2.38 4.79
CA LEU A 49 3.56 -2.31 5.49
C LEU A 49 2.41 -2.93 4.68
N ALA A 50 2.40 -2.73 3.35
CA ALA A 50 1.40 -3.34 2.48
C ALA A 50 1.47 -4.88 2.53
N GLU A 51 2.66 -5.47 2.47
CA GLU A 51 2.85 -6.91 2.57
C GLU A 51 2.51 -7.45 3.97
N GLU A 52 2.87 -6.74 5.05
CA GLU A 52 2.47 -7.10 6.41
C GLU A 52 0.95 -7.14 6.54
N VAL A 53 0.25 -6.13 6.02
CA VAL A 53 -1.23 -6.10 6.03
C VAL A 53 -1.82 -7.24 5.21
N ARG A 54 -1.23 -7.56 4.05
CA ARG A 54 -1.67 -8.67 3.20
C ARG A 54 -1.55 -10.00 3.93
N LEU A 55 -0.42 -10.25 4.59
CA LEU A 55 -0.18 -11.48 5.34
C LEU A 55 -1.12 -11.61 6.53
N ASN A 56 -1.28 -10.54 7.32
CA ASN A 56 -2.21 -10.53 8.46
C ASN A 56 -3.64 -10.85 8.03
N LEU A 57 -4.12 -10.30 6.91
CA LEU A 57 -5.44 -10.64 6.38
C LEU A 57 -5.57 -12.12 6.03
N ILE A 58 -4.54 -12.73 5.45
CA ILE A 58 -4.54 -14.15 5.11
C ILE A 58 -4.54 -15.01 6.39
N GLU A 59 -3.75 -14.65 7.39
CA GLU A 59 -3.73 -15.32 8.70
C GLU A 59 -5.07 -15.21 9.44
N GLU A 60 -5.74 -14.06 9.32
CA GLU A 60 -7.10 -13.83 9.84
C GLU A 60 -8.19 -14.59 9.04
N GLY A 61 -7.84 -15.27 7.95
CA GLY A 61 -8.76 -16.05 7.11
C GLY A 61 -9.56 -15.21 6.09
N HIS A 62 -9.14 -13.96 5.84
CA HIS A 62 -9.74 -13.14 4.79
C HIS A 62 -9.22 -13.54 3.41
N ALA A 63 -10.14 -13.62 2.44
CA ALA A 63 -9.78 -13.83 1.05
C ALA A 63 -9.05 -12.59 0.49
N VAL A 64 -7.87 -12.82 -0.08
CA VAL A 64 -7.07 -11.82 -0.79
C VAL A 64 -6.68 -12.44 -2.14
N SER A 65 -6.85 -11.69 -3.21
CA SER A 65 -6.42 -12.11 -4.55
C SER A 65 -4.90 -12.19 -4.59
N GLY A 66 -4.37 -13.18 -5.31
CA GLY A 66 -2.96 -13.60 -5.30
C GLY A 66 -1.94 -12.47 -5.16
N GLN A 67 -1.30 -12.08 -6.27
CA GLN A 67 -0.31 -11.00 -6.22
C GLN A 67 -0.96 -9.70 -6.71
N VAL A 68 -1.15 -8.74 -5.79
CA VAL A 68 -1.63 -7.39 -6.11
C VAL A 68 -0.41 -6.52 -6.46
N PRO A 69 -0.28 -6.03 -7.71
CA PRO A 69 0.86 -5.19 -8.08
C PRO A 69 0.88 -3.88 -7.28
N LEU A 70 2.06 -3.56 -6.74
CA LEU A 70 2.35 -2.31 -6.05
C LEU A 70 3.20 -1.41 -6.95
N GLY A 71 2.87 -0.12 -6.99
CA GLY A 71 3.61 0.86 -7.78
C GLY A 71 3.64 2.24 -7.14
N ILE A 72 4.30 3.19 -7.80
CA ILE A 72 4.39 4.58 -7.37
C ILE A 72 3.75 5.50 -8.41
N MET A 73 3.20 6.61 -7.94
CA MET A 73 2.83 7.72 -8.81
C MET A 73 4.06 8.60 -9.05
N VAL A 74 4.46 8.76 -10.32
CA VAL A 74 5.59 9.63 -10.70
C VAL A 74 5.08 11.06 -10.83
N GLU A 75 5.00 11.76 -9.69
CA GLU A 75 4.48 13.14 -9.59
C GLU A 75 5.46 14.12 -8.91
N VAL A 76 6.63 13.63 -8.49
CA VAL A 76 7.67 14.43 -7.83
C VAL A 76 8.89 14.48 -8.76
N PRO A 77 9.51 15.66 -9.02
CA PRO A 77 10.64 15.74 -9.94
C PRO A 77 11.83 14.84 -9.58
N SER A 78 12.00 14.48 -8.30
CA SER A 78 13.07 13.60 -7.83
C SER A 78 12.85 12.11 -8.12
N THR A 79 11.69 11.72 -8.66
CA THR A 79 11.38 10.31 -9.00
C THR A 79 11.39 10.00 -10.49
N ALA A 80 11.63 11.00 -11.35
CA ALA A 80 11.80 10.86 -12.79
C ALA A 80 13.24 10.52 -13.19
#